data_AF-H1VDX9-F1
#
_entry.id   AF-H1VDX9-F1
#
_cell.length_a   1.000
_cell.length_b   1.000
_cell.length_c   1.000
_cell.angle_alpha   90.00
_cell.angle_beta   90.00
_cell.angle_gamma   90.00
#
_symmetry.space_group_name_H-M   'P 1'
#
loop_
_entity.id
_entity.type
_entity.pdbx_description
1 polymer ?
#
loop_
_entity_poly.entity_id
_entity_poly.type
_entity_poly.pdbx_seq_one_letter_code
_entity_poly.pdbx_strand_id
1 'polypeptide(L)'
;MKSLTLTVSLPAHQHAPSSKRLLGLPFELRNLIYYHVLVDVPKHSRTHDQDCHFRQNHTRNSIEPAACHVLELAVNLVPSQALCPWDEPLQCRCAKRTTLNLLLACRQLHREAAPVFWSANTFVFDHPDEFALCVGARLREAYRPLLRHVYIASPDGWDTCTRTHTNLFTDTRIAQKGGIPRWLQFWGVLKQCRGMRTLAVRPEVVKRHAADMASLRDWMPELRRLELTWVGKYKDHMVSWERDWGSFRACTTLQRHTVFARATQVVDFRGAGADFSKERCKNLYRDFTTNFCVYVDSIVRERFLGCDLEQDRDWIFLHDGRMAAGLDDARTSYRVALPTGEKTRVTFMAVPQSQRTRVRLMRARLAREAELKARGRPTAAEEQVLKEIKKRRAANKSREADEEACEREKTLSARRAREEERREEERRERERKKAELGRAVEAAKEERRTGRKRVVKRRSVEREMGEVPI
;
A
#
# COMPACT_ATOMS: atom_id res chain seq x y z
N MET A 1 -22.86 30.46 8.79
CA MET A 1 -21.63 31.13 9.29
C MET A 1 -21.66 32.55 8.75
N LYS A 2 -21.79 33.57 9.62
CA LYS A 2 -21.79 34.98 9.19
C LYS A 2 -20.34 35.36 8.86
N SER A 3 -20.09 35.83 7.64
CA SER A 3 -18.81 36.40 7.22
C SER A 3 -18.49 37.59 8.12
N LEU A 4 -17.47 37.47 8.98
CA LEU A 4 -16.92 38.60 9.72
C LEU A 4 -15.96 39.34 8.78
N THR A 5 -16.47 40.38 8.14
CA THR A 5 -15.67 41.28 7.30
C THR A 5 -15.11 42.39 8.19
N LEU A 6 -13.89 42.21 8.69
CA LEU A 6 -13.17 43.25 9.43
C LEU A 6 -12.68 44.31 8.42
N THR A 7 -13.41 45.42 8.33
CA THR A 7 -13.00 46.61 7.57
C THR A 7 -12.31 47.58 8.52
N VAL A 8 -10.99 47.48 8.63
CA VAL A 8 -10.18 48.49 9.32
C VAL A 8 -9.79 49.53 8.27
N SER A 9 -10.50 50.64 8.23
CA SER A 9 -10.21 51.78 7.37
C SER A 9 -8.97 52.51 7.90
N LEU A 10 -7.82 52.30 7.27
CA LEU A 10 -6.62 53.11 7.53
C LEU A 10 -6.49 54.21 6.45
N PRO A 11 -5.96 55.39 6.78
CA PRO A 11 -5.80 56.49 5.83
C PRO A 11 -4.89 56.10 4.64
N ALA A 12 -5.28 56.54 3.44
CA ALA A 12 -4.64 56.13 2.16
C ALA A 12 -3.12 56.41 2.06
N HIS A 13 -2.60 57.31 2.89
CA HIS A 13 -1.19 57.72 2.93
C HIS A 13 -0.32 56.93 3.92
N GLN A 14 -0.90 56.04 4.75
CA GLN A 14 -0.16 55.28 5.76
C GLN A 14 0.13 53.82 5.38
N HIS A 15 -0.36 53.34 4.24
CA HIS A 15 -0.01 52.00 3.77
C HIS A 15 1.31 52.04 3.01
N ALA A 16 2.42 51.86 3.72
CA ALA A 16 3.63 51.38 3.07
C ALA A 16 3.26 50.13 2.25
N PRO A 17 3.73 49.97 1.00
CA PRO A 17 3.35 48.84 0.14
C PRO A 17 3.63 47.45 0.76
N SER A 18 4.44 47.39 1.81
CA SER A 18 4.68 46.21 2.66
C SER A 18 3.50 45.82 3.56
N SER A 19 2.64 46.75 3.99
CA SER A 19 1.50 46.47 4.89
C SER A 19 0.35 45.73 4.21
N LYS A 20 0.37 45.64 2.86
CA LYS A 20 -0.64 44.92 2.07
C LYS A 20 -0.30 43.45 1.84
N ARG A 21 0.83 42.97 2.36
CA ARG A 21 1.29 41.58 2.21
C ARG A 21 1.13 40.81 3.53
N LEU A 22 1.02 39.49 3.46
CA LEU A 22 0.83 38.62 4.63
C LEU A 22 1.78 38.93 5.79
N LEU A 23 3.07 39.16 5.50
CA LEU A 23 4.10 39.46 6.52
C LEU A 23 4.03 40.89 7.09
N GLY A 24 3.25 41.78 6.47
CA GLY A 24 2.99 43.13 6.96
C GLY A 24 1.80 43.21 7.93
N LEU A 25 1.03 42.13 8.08
CA LEU A 25 -0.07 42.05 9.05
C LEU A 25 0.47 41.88 10.47
N PRO A 26 -0.22 42.36 11.53
CA PRO A 26 0.09 42.03 12.92
C PRO A 26 0.22 40.52 13.16
N PHE A 27 1.12 40.12 14.05
CA PHE A 27 1.45 38.71 14.30
C PHE A 27 0.22 37.90 14.73
N GLU A 28 -0.70 38.49 15.46
CA GLU A 28 -1.97 37.88 15.90
C GLU A 28 -2.85 37.51 14.69
N LEU A 29 -2.97 38.42 13.72
CA LEU A 29 -3.71 38.15 12.48
C LEU A 29 -3.00 37.10 11.64
N ARG A 30 -1.66 37.14 11.57
CA ARG A 30 -0.88 36.10 10.88
C ARG A 30 -1.09 34.73 11.52
N ASN A 31 -1.10 34.64 12.85
CA ASN A 31 -1.38 33.40 13.57
C ASN A 31 -2.79 32.86 13.31
N LEU A 32 -3.81 33.73 13.25
CA LEU A 32 -5.16 33.31 12.87
C LEU A 32 -5.19 32.76 11.44
N ILE A 33 -4.51 33.43 10.50
CA ILE A 33 -4.36 32.94 9.12
C ILE A 33 -3.65 31.58 9.10
N TYR A 34 -2.53 31.44 9.83
CA TYR A 34 -1.81 30.17 9.96
C TYR A 34 -2.70 29.08 10.53
N TYR A 35 -3.49 29.37 11.56
CA TYR A 35 -4.40 28.40 12.15
C TYR A 35 -5.42 27.91 11.12
N HIS A 36 -6.10 28.84 10.43
CA HIS A 36 -7.10 28.48 9.43
C HIS A 36 -6.54 27.76 8.19
N VAL A 37 -5.29 28.04 7.82
CA VAL A 37 -4.66 27.41 6.66
C VAL A 37 -3.98 26.09 7.01
N LEU A 38 -3.39 25.96 8.20
CA LEU A 38 -2.52 24.83 8.56
C LEU A 38 -3.21 23.77 9.41
N VAL A 39 -4.23 24.15 10.19
CA VAL A 39 -4.95 23.24 11.06
C VAL A 39 -6.05 22.57 10.28
N ASP A 40 -5.98 21.25 10.26
CA ASP A 40 -6.84 20.42 9.44
C ASP A 40 -7.33 19.23 10.27
N VAL A 41 -8.45 18.66 9.86
CA VAL A 41 -9.06 17.53 10.56
C VAL A 41 -8.11 16.33 10.63
N PRO A 42 -8.19 15.51 11.69
CA PRO A 42 -7.35 14.32 11.83
C PRO A 42 -7.48 13.39 10.61
N LYS A 43 -6.39 12.67 10.27
CA LYS A 43 -6.31 11.77 9.09
C LYS A 43 -7.55 10.86 8.95
N HIS A 44 -7.97 10.21 10.03
CA HIS A 44 -9.10 9.26 10.05
C HIS A 44 -10.48 9.92 9.90
N SER A 45 -10.58 11.24 10.05
CA SER A 45 -11.82 12.00 9.85
C SER A 45 -11.93 12.59 8.44
N ARG A 46 -10.93 12.37 7.58
CA ARG A 46 -10.92 12.90 6.22
C ARG A 46 -11.78 12.02 5.32
N THR A 47 -12.44 12.69 4.39
CA THR A 47 -13.22 12.04 3.33
C THR A 47 -12.47 12.15 2.01
N HIS A 48 -12.84 11.36 1.02
CA HIS A 48 -12.27 11.53 -0.30
C HIS A 48 -12.72 12.87 -0.92
N ASP A 49 -11.89 13.46 -1.77
CA ASP A 49 -12.30 14.61 -2.58
C ASP A 49 -13.44 14.22 -3.53
N GLN A 50 -14.23 15.19 -3.98
CA GLN A 50 -15.34 14.95 -4.92
C GLN A 50 -14.89 14.25 -6.22
N ASP A 51 -13.61 14.38 -6.55
CA ASP A 51 -12.99 13.99 -7.81
C ASP A 51 -12.23 12.68 -7.67
N CYS A 52 -12.11 12.18 -6.45
CA CYS A 52 -11.40 10.96 -6.16
C CYS A 52 -12.15 9.76 -6.74
N HIS A 53 -11.43 8.89 -7.46
CA HIS A 53 -12.01 7.68 -8.04
C HIS A 53 -12.58 6.73 -6.96
N PHE A 54 -12.04 6.74 -5.74
CA PHE A 54 -12.59 5.98 -4.62
C PHE A 54 -13.93 6.48 -4.10
N ARG A 55 -14.21 7.77 -4.27
CA ARG A 55 -15.50 8.37 -3.92
C ARG A 55 -16.60 7.98 -4.89
N GLN A 56 -16.24 7.43 -6.05
CA GLN A 56 -17.20 7.01 -7.05
C GLN A 56 -17.78 5.65 -6.62
N ASN A 57 -19.03 5.67 -6.22
CA ASN A 57 -19.81 4.47 -5.97
C ASN A 57 -20.29 3.90 -7.31
N HIS A 58 -19.99 2.63 -7.55
CA HIS A 58 -20.47 1.90 -8.73
C HIS A 58 -21.90 1.38 -8.54
N THR A 59 -22.36 1.21 -7.29
CA THR A 59 -23.69 0.70 -6.95
C THR A 59 -24.32 1.46 -5.78
N ARG A 60 -25.64 1.33 -5.61
CA ARG A 60 -26.41 1.95 -4.51
C ARG A 60 -25.88 1.57 -3.12
N ASN A 61 -25.35 0.35 -2.97
CA ASN A 61 -24.92 -0.22 -1.70
C ASN A 61 -23.38 -0.27 -1.58
N SER A 62 -22.64 0.31 -2.53
CA SER A 62 -21.17 0.34 -2.45
C SER A 62 -20.72 1.22 -1.29
N ILE A 63 -19.80 0.72 -0.49
CA ILE A 63 -19.13 1.49 0.55
C ILE A 63 -17.97 2.26 -0.07
N GLU A 64 -17.90 3.55 0.24
CA GLU A 64 -16.73 4.37 -0.04
C GLU A 64 -15.62 3.93 0.91
N PRO A 65 -14.43 3.51 0.43
CA PRO A 65 -13.35 3.11 1.32
C PRO A 65 -12.89 4.32 2.15
N ALA A 66 -12.34 4.06 3.34
CA ALA A 66 -11.91 5.14 4.22
C ALA A 66 -10.65 5.81 3.63
N ALA A 67 -10.72 7.12 3.38
CA ALA A 67 -9.62 7.85 2.74
C ALA A 67 -8.28 7.70 3.48
N CYS A 68 -8.30 7.56 4.81
CA CYS A 68 -7.10 7.34 5.63
C CYS A 68 -6.40 6.00 5.39
N HIS A 69 -7.13 4.99 4.90
CA HIS A 69 -6.62 3.64 4.66
C HIS A 69 -6.21 3.41 3.19
N VAL A 70 -6.59 4.30 2.28
CA VAL A 70 -6.25 4.23 0.83
C VAL A 70 -5.00 5.07 0.48
N LEU A 71 -4.21 5.47 1.49
CA LEU A 71 -3.10 6.40 1.29
C LEU A 71 -1.81 5.70 0.86
N GLU A 72 -1.12 6.33 -0.08
CA GLU A 72 0.32 6.14 -0.32
C GLU A 72 1.11 6.53 0.92
N LEU A 73 1.54 5.54 1.69
CA LEU A 73 2.55 5.76 2.71
C LEU A 73 3.90 5.91 2.00
N ALA A 74 4.30 7.15 1.72
CA ALA A 74 5.64 7.52 1.20
C ALA A 74 6.80 7.23 2.19
N VAL A 75 6.56 6.36 3.17
CA VAL A 75 7.60 5.72 3.94
C VAL A 75 7.88 4.40 3.24
N ASN A 76 8.71 4.46 2.20
CA ASN A 76 9.36 3.28 1.64
C ASN A 76 10.09 2.57 2.80
N LEU A 77 9.45 1.56 3.38
CA LEU A 77 10.02 0.73 4.45
C LEU A 77 11.07 -0.23 3.90
N VAL A 78 11.16 -0.33 2.57
CA VAL A 78 12.05 -1.17 1.77
C VAL A 78 12.53 -0.32 0.58
N PRO A 79 13.81 -0.41 0.15
CA PRO A 79 14.28 0.21 -1.08
C PRO A 79 13.33 -0.14 -2.24
N SER A 80 13.06 0.84 -3.10
CA SER A 80 12.09 0.87 -4.20
C SER A 80 12.21 -0.23 -5.28
N GLN A 81 12.98 -1.29 -5.04
CA GLN A 81 13.23 -2.39 -5.98
C GLN A 81 12.32 -3.60 -5.78
N ALA A 82 11.49 -3.63 -4.72
CA ALA A 82 10.51 -4.69 -4.48
C ALA A 82 9.09 -4.11 -4.30
N LEU A 83 8.68 -3.23 -5.22
CA LEU A 83 7.25 -2.96 -5.39
C LEU A 83 6.61 -4.28 -5.80
N CYS A 84 5.69 -4.79 -4.98
CA CYS A 84 4.92 -5.93 -5.40
C CYS A 84 4.01 -5.47 -6.55
N PRO A 85 3.68 -6.32 -7.54
CA PRO A 85 2.86 -5.92 -8.70
C PRO A 85 1.49 -5.31 -8.34
N TRP A 86 1.01 -5.49 -7.10
CA TRP A 86 -0.23 -4.90 -6.58
C TRP A 86 -0.08 -3.50 -5.95
N ASP A 87 1.11 -2.92 -5.94
CA ASP A 87 1.40 -1.56 -5.44
C ASP A 87 1.19 -0.46 -6.52
N GLU A 88 0.66 -0.81 -7.70
CA GLU A 88 0.21 0.14 -8.74
C GLU A 88 -0.96 1.04 -8.24
N PRO A 89 -1.25 2.20 -8.89
CA PRO A 89 -1.76 3.44 -8.28
C PRO A 89 -3.25 3.41 -7.86
N LEU A 90 -3.62 2.46 -7.00
CA LEU A 90 -4.89 2.39 -6.30
C LEU A 90 -4.85 3.26 -5.03
N GLN A 91 -4.14 4.39 -5.08
CA GLN A 91 -3.85 5.18 -3.90
C GLN A 91 -4.42 6.58 -4.06
N CYS A 92 -5.20 7.02 -3.07
CA CYS A 92 -5.73 8.36 -3.06
C CYS A 92 -4.75 9.33 -2.38
N ARG A 93 -4.88 10.63 -2.67
CA ARG A 93 -4.16 11.69 -1.92
C ARG A 93 -5.07 12.46 -0.98
N CYS A 94 -6.35 12.11 -0.88
CA CYS A 94 -7.37 12.90 -0.18
C CYS A 94 -7.12 12.98 1.34
N ALA A 95 -6.52 11.96 1.93
CA ALA A 95 -6.14 12.02 3.33
C ALA A 95 -4.73 12.60 3.57
N LYS A 96 -3.96 12.97 2.53
CA LYS A 96 -2.69 13.70 2.69
C LYS A 96 -2.96 15.14 3.13
N ARG A 97 -2.11 15.69 3.99
CA ARG A 97 -2.16 17.11 4.37
C ARG A 97 -1.66 17.95 3.20
N THR A 98 -2.52 18.76 2.59
CA THR A 98 -2.15 19.71 1.52
C THR A 98 -1.64 21.04 2.07
N THR A 99 -1.86 21.28 3.36
CA THR A 99 -1.57 22.56 4.04
C THR A 99 -0.08 22.83 4.27
N LEU A 100 0.78 21.82 4.06
CA LEU A 100 2.22 21.92 4.30
C LEU A 100 2.95 22.90 3.37
N ASN A 101 2.38 23.23 2.21
CA ASN A 101 3.02 24.10 1.23
C ASN A 101 3.35 25.49 1.79
N LEU A 102 2.54 25.99 2.74
CA LEU A 102 2.80 27.29 3.37
C LEU A 102 4.09 27.27 4.21
N LEU A 103 4.43 26.16 4.84
CA LEU A 103 5.67 26.00 5.62
C LEU A 103 6.93 25.99 4.72
N LEU A 104 6.75 25.77 3.42
CA LEU A 104 7.83 25.74 2.43
C LEU A 104 8.02 27.08 1.72
N ALA A 105 7.12 28.05 1.92
CA ALA A 105 7.12 29.30 1.17
C ALA A 105 8.33 30.20 1.48
N CYS A 106 8.65 30.44 2.76
CA CYS A 106 9.87 31.14 3.16
C CYS A 106 10.27 30.85 4.62
N ARG A 107 11.51 31.23 5.00
CA ARG A 107 12.06 30.97 6.35
C ARG A 107 11.27 31.67 7.46
N GLN A 108 10.77 32.89 7.25
CA GLN A 108 9.99 33.62 8.25
C GLN A 108 8.64 32.94 8.48
N LEU A 109 7.90 32.65 7.41
CA LEU A 109 6.62 31.93 7.48
C LEU A 109 6.80 30.57 8.17
N HIS A 110 7.89 29.86 7.85
CA HIS A 110 8.21 28.62 8.52
C HIS A 110 8.37 28.79 10.04
N ARG A 111 9.16 29.79 10.49
CA ARG A 111 9.41 30.05 11.92
C ARG A 111 8.13 30.40 12.67
N GLU A 112 7.27 31.23 12.09
CA GLU A 112 6.03 31.69 12.73
C GLU A 112 4.93 30.61 12.71
N ALA A 113 4.79 29.89 11.60
CA ALA A 113 3.66 29.01 11.37
C ALA A 113 3.90 27.55 11.78
N ALA A 114 5.16 27.10 11.87
CA ALA A 114 5.48 25.74 12.32
C ALA A 114 4.95 25.43 13.74
N PRO A 115 5.08 26.32 14.75
CA PRO A 115 4.47 26.08 16.07
C PRO A 115 2.96 25.88 15.99
N VAL A 116 2.25 26.67 15.19
CA VAL A 116 0.80 26.51 14.98
C VAL A 116 0.51 25.14 14.36
N PHE A 117 1.21 24.79 13.30
CA PHE A 117 1.02 23.51 12.62
C PHE A 117 1.26 22.30 13.55
N TRP A 118 2.42 22.23 14.20
CA TRP A 118 2.80 21.07 15.02
C TRP A 118 2.00 20.97 16.32
N SER A 119 1.52 22.10 16.86
CA SER A 119 0.81 22.11 18.13
C SER A 119 -0.70 21.96 18.04
N ALA A 120 -1.33 22.50 16.99
CA ALA A 120 -2.78 22.48 16.88
C ALA A 120 -3.33 21.27 16.12
N ASN A 121 -2.49 20.55 15.38
CA ASN A 121 -2.91 19.38 14.62
C ASN A 121 -2.81 18.08 15.40
N THR A 122 -3.74 17.16 15.11
CA THR A 122 -3.63 15.75 15.51
C THR A 122 -2.87 14.97 14.44
N PHE A 123 -1.75 14.37 14.84
CA PHE A 123 -0.93 13.50 13.99
C PHE A 123 -1.36 12.05 14.22
N VAL A 124 -1.86 11.43 13.15
CA VAL A 124 -2.47 10.10 13.17
C VAL A 124 -1.52 9.15 12.44
N PHE A 125 -1.13 8.10 13.12
CA PHE A 125 -0.28 7.03 12.63
C PHE A 125 -1.05 5.72 12.76
N ASP A 126 -0.94 4.86 11.75
CA ASP A 126 -1.65 3.58 11.79
C ASP A 126 -0.86 2.63 12.70
N HIS A 127 0.48 2.66 12.63
CA HIS A 127 1.37 1.82 13.42
C HIS A 127 2.41 2.64 14.20
N PRO A 128 2.83 2.21 15.42
CA PRO A 128 3.92 2.87 16.16
C PRO A 128 5.23 2.97 15.37
N ASP A 129 5.47 2.03 14.48
CA ASP A 129 6.66 2.04 13.62
C ASP A 129 6.63 3.22 12.64
N GLU A 130 5.44 3.56 12.13
CA GLU A 130 5.23 4.74 11.31
C GLU A 130 5.55 6.00 12.12
N PHE A 131 5.08 6.07 13.38
CA PHE A 131 5.42 7.15 14.29
C PHE A 131 6.93 7.25 14.52
N ALA A 132 7.59 6.13 14.86
CA ALA A 132 9.02 6.12 15.14
C ALA A 132 9.84 6.58 13.93
N LEU A 133 9.46 6.18 12.72
CA LEU A 133 10.14 6.60 11.49
C LEU A 133 9.84 8.07 11.13
N CYS A 134 8.57 8.45 11.09
CA CYS A 134 8.16 9.79 10.68
C CYS A 134 8.61 10.86 11.69
N VAL A 135 8.51 10.57 12.99
CA VAL A 135 8.84 11.53 14.05
C VAL A 135 10.28 11.37 14.55
N GLY A 136 10.76 10.14 14.71
CA GLY A 136 12.11 9.88 15.21
C GLY A 136 13.20 10.11 14.17
N ALA A 137 13.01 9.62 12.94
CA ALA A 137 14.05 9.72 11.92
C ALA A 137 13.89 10.93 10.98
N ARG A 138 12.64 11.31 10.65
CA ARG A 138 12.39 12.35 9.63
C ARG A 138 12.06 13.73 10.20
N LEU A 139 11.38 13.79 11.34
CA LEU A 139 11.06 15.08 11.96
C LEU A 139 12.29 15.62 12.70
N ARG A 140 12.64 16.88 12.42
CA ARG A 140 13.71 17.58 13.14
C ARG A 140 13.41 17.62 14.63
N GLU A 141 14.45 17.45 15.43
CA GLU A 141 14.37 17.46 16.90
C GLU A 141 13.67 18.68 17.47
N ALA A 142 13.94 19.86 16.92
CA ALA A 142 13.33 21.11 17.34
C ALA A 142 11.79 21.13 17.28
N TYR A 143 11.16 20.30 16.44
CA TYR A 143 9.69 20.24 16.31
C TYR A 143 9.06 19.14 17.17
N ARG A 144 9.82 18.16 17.65
CA ARG A 144 9.29 17.05 18.47
C ARG A 144 8.59 17.58 19.74
N PRO A 145 9.14 18.57 20.47
CA PRO A 145 8.46 19.17 21.62
C PRO A 145 7.19 19.96 21.28
N LEU A 146 6.99 20.35 20.00
CA LEU A 146 5.81 21.10 19.59
C LEU A 146 4.59 20.20 19.37
N LEU A 147 4.80 18.90 19.17
CA LEU A 147 3.72 17.92 19.02
C LEU A 147 2.85 17.86 20.27
N ARG A 148 1.56 18.19 20.14
CA ARG A 148 0.60 18.15 21.27
C ARG A 148 -0.38 16.99 21.20
N HIS A 149 -0.74 16.54 20.00
CA HIS A 149 -1.81 15.56 19.82
C HIS A 149 -1.33 14.46 18.88
N VAL A 150 -1.08 13.28 19.44
CA VAL A 150 -0.65 12.10 18.70
C VAL A 150 -1.68 11.00 18.86
N TYR A 151 -2.01 10.35 17.75
CA TYR A 151 -2.93 9.23 17.68
C TYR A 151 -2.24 8.08 16.97
N ILE A 152 -2.24 6.91 17.58
CA ILE A 152 -1.62 5.69 17.07
C ILE A 152 -2.59 4.54 17.26
N ALA A 153 -3.29 4.17 16.19
CA ALA A 153 -4.15 3.00 16.19
C ALA A 153 -4.33 2.47 14.76
N SER A 154 -4.13 1.16 14.61
CA SER A 154 -4.48 0.40 13.42
C SER A 154 -5.69 -0.49 13.73
N PRO A 155 -6.55 -0.81 12.76
CA PRO A 155 -7.45 -1.97 12.88
C PRO A 155 -6.72 -3.33 12.89
N ASP A 156 -5.48 -3.41 12.39
CA ASP A 156 -4.73 -4.68 12.31
C ASP A 156 -4.15 -5.10 13.66
N GLY A 157 -4.22 -6.38 14.01
CA GLY A 157 -3.61 -6.91 15.23
C GLY A 157 -2.12 -6.59 15.34
N TRP A 158 -1.66 -6.28 16.55
CA TRP A 158 -0.30 -5.79 16.84
C TRP A 158 0.80 -6.86 16.86
N ASP A 159 0.57 -7.99 16.20
CA ASP A 159 1.43 -9.17 16.30
C ASP A 159 2.54 -9.23 15.24
N THR A 160 2.52 -8.35 14.24
CA THR A 160 3.64 -8.18 13.32
C THR A 160 4.62 -7.16 13.89
N CYS A 161 5.31 -7.50 14.99
CA CYS A 161 6.42 -6.69 15.52
C CYS A 161 7.51 -6.54 14.45
N THR A 162 7.44 -5.49 13.61
CA THR A 162 8.48 -5.30 12.59
C THR A 162 9.79 -4.99 13.30
N ARG A 163 10.82 -5.75 12.96
CA ARG A 163 12.16 -5.62 13.50
C ARG A 163 13.00 -4.80 12.52
N THR A 164 13.88 -3.97 13.04
CA THR A 164 14.81 -3.17 12.25
C THR A 164 16.22 -3.42 12.71
N HIS A 165 17.16 -3.49 11.77
CA HIS A 165 18.58 -3.58 12.10
C HIS A 165 19.21 -2.21 12.35
N THR A 166 18.49 -1.12 12.11
CA THR A 166 18.99 0.25 12.32
C THR A 166 18.33 0.87 13.55
N ASN A 167 19.15 1.43 14.43
CA ASN A 167 18.69 2.28 15.52
C ASN A 167 18.43 3.70 14.96
N LEU A 168 17.18 4.18 15.07
CA LEU A 168 16.72 5.44 14.50
C LEU A 168 17.30 6.68 15.20
N PHE A 169 17.92 6.53 16.38
CA PHE A 169 18.51 7.65 17.11
C PHE A 169 19.99 7.83 16.83
N THR A 170 20.71 6.73 16.63
CA THR A 170 22.17 6.72 16.44
C THR A 170 22.57 6.43 15.01
N ASP A 171 21.61 6.06 14.15
CA ASP A 171 21.81 5.51 12.80
C ASP A 171 22.75 4.28 12.77
N THR A 172 23.02 3.68 13.93
CA THR A 172 23.91 2.53 14.03
C THR A 172 23.17 1.26 13.61
N ARG A 173 23.84 0.47 12.77
CA ARG A 173 23.35 -0.84 12.36
C ARG A 173 23.73 -1.88 13.41
N ILE A 174 22.74 -2.53 14.01
CA ILE A 174 22.92 -3.60 14.99
C ILE A 174 22.98 -4.95 14.26
N ALA A 175 24.12 -5.63 14.43
CA ALA A 175 24.40 -6.93 13.83
C ALA A 175 23.68 -8.12 14.51
N GLN A 176 22.99 -7.90 15.64
CA GLN A 176 22.30 -8.95 16.38
C GLN A 176 21.25 -9.67 15.51
N LYS A 177 21.29 -11.01 15.59
CA LYS A 177 20.30 -11.91 14.98
C LYS A 177 18.93 -11.64 15.60
N GLY A 178 18.02 -11.09 14.79
CA GLY A 178 16.66 -10.76 15.21
C GLY A 178 16.31 -9.27 15.19
N GLY A 179 17.27 -8.36 15.06
CA GLY A 179 17.01 -6.91 14.96
C GLY A 179 16.35 -6.29 16.21
N ILE A 180 16.21 -4.97 16.21
CA ILE A 180 15.54 -4.19 17.25
C ILE A 180 14.04 -4.22 16.97
N PRO A 181 13.18 -4.68 17.90
CA PRO A 181 11.74 -4.42 17.82
C PRO A 181 11.48 -2.92 17.65
N ARG A 182 10.84 -2.50 16.55
CA ARG A 182 10.65 -1.06 16.27
C ARG A 182 9.83 -0.34 17.34
N TRP A 183 8.95 -1.05 18.04
CA TRP A 183 8.21 -0.49 19.18
C TRP A 183 9.12 -0.04 20.34
N LEU A 184 10.31 -0.62 20.53
CA LEU A 184 11.26 -0.12 21.54
C LEU A 184 11.72 1.29 21.19
N GLN A 185 11.84 1.58 19.90
CA GLN A 185 12.24 2.89 19.41
C GLN A 185 11.08 3.89 19.49
N PHE A 186 9.83 3.42 19.41
CA PHE A 186 8.64 4.27 19.61
C PHE A 186 8.72 5.04 20.94
N TRP A 187 9.05 4.36 22.06
CA TRP A 187 9.17 5.00 23.37
C TRP A 187 10.28 6.05 23.44
N GLY A 188 11.42 5.78 22.81
CA GLY A 188 12.52 6.75 22.73
C GLY A 188 12.11 8.03 22.02
N VAL A 189 11.33 7.92 20.93
CA VAL A 189 10.81 9.08 20.19
C VAL A 189 9.75 9.80 21.03
N LEU A 190 8.87 9.05 21.70
CA LEU A 190 7.82 9.60 22.53
C LEU A 190 8.38 10.48 23.67
N LYS A 191 9.50 10.06 24.30
CA LYS A 191 10.20 10.82 25.34
C LYS A 191 10.71 12.19 24.88
N GLN A 192 10.91 12.37 23.57
CA GLN A 192 11.35 13.63 22.99
C GLN A 192 10.17 14.58 22.70
N CYS A 193 8.94 14.08 22.74
CA CYS A 193 7.71 14.84 22.54
C CYS A 193 7.19 15.45 23.86
N ARG A 194 8.05 16.17 24.60
CA ARG A 194 7.74 16.69 25.95
C ARG A 194 6.50 17.59 26.03
N GLY A 195 6.13 18.21 24.92
CA GLY A 195 4.94 19.05 24.85
C GLY A 195 3.62 18.28 24.72
N MET A 196 3.62 16.97 24.60
CA MET A 196 2.42 16.19 24.28
C MET A 196 1.32 16.39 25.34
N ARG A 197 0.11 16.69 24.88
CA ARG A 197 -1.09 16.91 25.70
C ARG A 197 -2.11 15.80 25.56
N THR A 198 -2.15 15.15 24.41
CA THR A 198 -3.05 14.04 24.13
C THR A 198 -2.30 12.92 23.43
N LEU A 199 -2.35 11.74 24.01
CA LEU A 199 -1.83 10.52 23.42
C LEU A 199 -2.99 9.54 23.27
N ALA A 200 -3.31 9.16 22.04
CA ALA A 200 -4.25 8.08 21.76
C ALA A 200 -3.49 6.85 21.29
N VAL A 201 -3.66 5.75 22.00
CA VAL A 201 -2.99 4.48 21.71
C VAL A 201 -3.96 3.33 21.81
N ARG A 202 -3.63 2.25 21.13
CA ARG A 202 -4.31 0.97 21.31
C ARG A 202 -3.97 0.31 22.65
N PRO A 203 -4.86 -0.53 23.20
CA PRO A 203 -4.67 -1.13 24.51
C PRO A 203 -3.46 -2.06 24.60
N GLU A 204 -3.03 -2.70 23.51
CA GLU A 204 -1.92 -3.66 23.56
C GLU A 204 -0.56 -2.98 23.86
N VAL A 205 -0.42 -1.66 23.64
CA VAL A 205 0.72 -0.88 24.21
C VAL A 205 0.77 -1.08 25.72
N VAL A 206 -0.38 -0.92 26.35
CA VAL A 206 -0.52 -0.88 27.81
C VAL A 206 -0.17 -2.24 28.40
N LYS A 207 -0.62 -3.33 27.76
CA LYS A 207 -0.29 -4.70 28.17
C LYS A 207 1.21 -4.95 28.20
N ARG A 208 1.89 -4.66 27.08
CA ARG A 208 3.30 -5.01 26.90
C ARG A 208 4.24 -4.06 27.66
N HIS A 209 3.82 -2.81 27.89
CA HIS A 209 4.67 -1.74 28.41
C HIS A 209 4.07 -1.00 29.61
N ALA A 210 3.42 -1.73 30.52
CA ALA A 210 2.86 -1.15 31.73
C ALA A 210 3.88 -0.33 32.54
N ALA A 211 5.16 -0.68 32.51
CA ALA A 211 6.23 0.09 33.16
C ALA A 211 6.51 1.43 32.47
N ASP A 212 6.65 1.44 31.14
CA ASP A 212 6.84 2.70 30.40
C ASP A 212 5.60 3.60 30.48
N MET A 213 4.40 3.00 30.51
CA MET A 213 3.14 3.69 30.76
C MET A 213 3.10 4.36 32.14
N ALA A 214 3.65 3.70 33.17
CA ALA A 214 3.73 4.24 34.52
C ALA A 214 4.60 5.51 34.58
N SER A 215 5.69 5.53 33.82
CA SER A 215 6.62 6.66 33.73
C SER A 215 6.21 7.76 32.73
N LEU A 216 5.02 7.66 32.11
CA LEU A 216 4.56 8.64 31.11
C LEU A 216 4.53 10.07 31.66
N ARG A 217 4.11 10.25 32.91
CA ARG A 217 4.03 11.56 33.54
C ARG A 217 5.39 12.23 33.67
N ASP A 218 6.41 11.44 34.02
CA ASP A 218 7.78 11.94 34.19
C ASP A 218 8.35 12.43 32.85
N TRP A 219 8.04 11.72 31.76
CA TRP A 219 8.55 12.06 30.43
C TRP A 219 7.75 13.16 29.75
N MET A 220 6.45 13.27 30.07
CA MET A 220 5.50 14.18 29.43
C MET A 220 4.62 14.87 30.47
N PRO A 221 5.17 15.89 31.16
CA PRO A 221 4.45 16.59 32.23
C PRO A 221 3.22 17.36 31.70
N GLU A 222 3.19 17.68 30.41
CA GLU A 222 2.06 18.34 29.76
C GLU A 222 0.93 17.40 29.35
N LEU A 223 1.06 16.07 29.57
CA LEU A 223 0.07 15.08 29.15
C LEU A 223 -1.20 15.23 29.98
N ARG A 224 -2.30 15.63 29.33
CA ARG A 224 -3.60 15.87 29.99
C ARG A 224 -4.55 14.71 29.79
N ARG A 225 -4.42 13.99 28.67
CA ARG A 225 -5.40 13.02 28.22
C ARG A 225 -4.73 11.83 27.56
N LEU A 226 -4.99 10.65 28.08
CA LEU A 226 -4.70 9.39 27.41
C LEU A 226 -5.99 8.81 26.86
N GLU A 227 -5.97 8.42 25.61
CA GLU A 227 -7.11 7.80 24.94
C GLU A 227 -6.76 6.36 24.61
N LEU A 228 -7.41 5.41 25.28
CA LEU A 228 -7.40 4.03 24.83
C LEU A 228 -8.38 3.90 23.68
N THR A 229 -7.86 3.57 22.51
CA THR A 229 -8.64 3.53 21.28
C THR A 229 -8.76 2.11 20.76
N TRP A 230 -10.00 1.69 20.54
CA TRP A 230 -10.35 0.48 19.83
C TRP A 230 -10.73 0.85 18.40
N VAL A 231 -10.23 0.08 17.43
CA VAL A 231 -10.58 0.20 16.01
C VAL A 231 -11.00 -1.18 15.53
N GLY A 232 -12.31 -1.40 15.42
CA GLY A 232 -12.89 -2.61 14.86
C GLY A 232 -12.86 -2.58 13.33
N LYS A 233 -12.66 -3.76 12.74
CA LYS A 233 -12.68 -4.01 11.29
C LYS A 233 -13.77 -5.04 10.99
N TYR A 234 -14.69 -4.67 10.11
CA TYR A 234 -15.87 -5.46 9.80
C TYR A 234 -15.93 -5.69 8.29
N LYS A 235 -15.67 -6.92 7.87
CA LYS A 235 -15.72 -7.32 6.46
C LYS A 235 -17.10 -7.85 6.12
N ASP A 236 -17.55 -7.58 4.90
CA ASP A 236 -18.70 -8.26 4.32
C ASP A 236 -18.41 -9.77 4.23
N HIS A 237 -19.43 -10.58 4.52
CA HIS A 237 -19.35 -12.03 4.43
C HIS A 237 -18.86 -12.51 3.06
N MET A 238 -19.20 -11.80 1.97
CA MET A 238 -18.79 -12.08 0.59
C MET A 238 -17.28 -12.01 0.35
N VAL A 239 -16.51 -11.44 1.28
CA VAL A 239 -15.04 -11.36 1.18
C VAL A 239 -14.36 -11.78 2.48
N SER A 240 -15.09 -12.43 3.38
CA SER A 240 -14.57 -12.87 4.69
C SER A 240 -13.36 -13.80 4.56
N TRP A 241 -13.34 -14.62 3.50
CA TRP A 241 -12.25 -15.56 3.15
C TRP A 241 -11.04 -14.90 2.46
N GLU A 242 -11.18 -13.68 1.95
CA GLU A 242 -10.06 -13.00 1.29
C GLU A 242 -9.02 -12.61 2.34
N ARG A 243 -7.81 -13.15 2.20
CA ARG A 243 -6.69 -12.88 3.12
C ARG A 243 -6.41 -11.39 3.18
N ASP A 244 -6.32 -10.90 4.41
CA ASP A 244 -5.69 -9.63 4.70
C ASP A 244 -4.18 -9.79 4.48
N TRP A 245 -3.68 -9.46 3.29
CA TRP A 245 -2.24 -9.48 3.00
C TRP A 245 -1.49 -8.33 3.71
N GLY A 246 -1.71 -8.18 5.02
CA GLY A 246 -0.90 -7.39 5.96
C GLY A 246 -0.80 -5.89 5.71
N SER A 247 -1.52 -5.34 4.72
CA SER A 247 -1.47 -3.92 4.44
C SER A 247 -2.74 -3.42 3.76
N PHE A 248 -3.38 -2.40 4.36
CA PHE A 248 -4.40 -1.57 3.69
C PHE A 248 -3.88 -0.89 2.40
N ARG A 249 -2.60 -1.03 2.07
CA ARG A 249 -2.01 -0.46 0.86
C ARG A 249 -2.43 -1.19 -0.42
N ALA A 250 -2.85 -2.46 -0.33
CA ALA A 250 -3.49 -3.16 -1.44
C ALA A 250 -4.97 -2.75 -1.49
N CYS A 251 -5.28 -1.68 -2.23
CA CYS A 251 -6.64 -1.18 -2.37
C CYS A 251 -7.42 -2.01 -3.41
N THR A 252 -7.72 -3.28 -3.06
CA THR A 252 -8.56 -4.18 -3.86
C THR A 252 -10.06 -4.02 -3.51
N THR A 253 -10.91 -4.87 -4.10
CA THR A 253 -12.34 -5.05 -3.77
C THR A 253 -12.62 -5.04 -2.27
N LEU A 254 -11.73 -5.65 -1.47
CA LEU A 254 -11.77 -5.74 0.00
C LEU A 254 -12.20 -4.46 0.72
N GLN A 255 -11.68 -3.29 0.31
CA GLN A 255 -11.94 -2.05 1.05
C GLN A 255 -13.36 -1.51 0.85
N ARG A 256 -14.01 -1.84 -0.27
CA ARG A 256 -15.42 -1.52 -0.52
C ARG A 256 -16.37 -2.48 0.18
N HIS A 257 -15.83 -3.52 0.79
CA HIS A 257 -16.52 -4.53 1.57
C HIS A 257 -16.09 -4.47 3.04
N THR A 258 -15.53 -3.35 3.50
CA THR A 258 -15.06 -3.21 4.88
C THR A 258 -15.55 -1.91 5.49
N VAL A 259 -16.21 -2.00 6.65
CA VAL A 259 -16.52 -0.87 7.53
C VAL A 259 -15.54 -0.90 8.70
N PHE A 260 -15.13 0.27 9.17
CA PHE A 260 -14.35 0.40 10.40
C PHE A 260 -15.14 1.14 11.44
N ALA A 261 -15.01 0.74 12.70
CA ALA A 261 -15.58 1.48 13.81
C ALA A 261 -14.48 1.84 14.80
N ARG A 262 -14.41 3.10 15.19
CA ARG A 262 -13.52 3.60 16.22
C ARG A 262 -14.31 3.93 17.47
N ALA A 263 -13.86 3.44 18.61
CA ALA A 263 -14.34 3.89 19.92
C ALA A 263 -13.17 4.23 20.82
N THR A 264 -13.39 5.15 21.75
CA THR A 264 -12.34 5.64 22.63
C THR A 264 -12.82 5.67 24.07
N GLN A 265 -12.01 5.15 24.98
CA GLN A 265 -12.14 5.37 26.42
C GLN A 265 -11.08 6.40 26.84
N VAL A 266 -11.52 7.44 27.52
CA VAL A 266 -10.66 8.56 27.94
C VAL A 266 -10.22 8.32 29.37
N VAL A 267 -8.92 8.37 29.60
CA VAL A 267 -8.33 8.30 30.94
C VAL A 267 -7.74 9.68 31.25
N ASP A 268 -8.25 10.31 32.29
CA ASP A 268 -7.81 11.63 32.73
C ASP A 268 -6.48 11.53 33.48
N PHE A 269 -5.49 12.33 33.06
CA PHE A 269 -4.18 12.42 33.69
C PHE A 269 -4.06 13.58 34.67
N ARG A 270 -5.09 14.42 34.85
CA ARG A 270 -5.01 15.61 35.72
C ARG A 270 -5.35 15.34 37.19
N GLY A 271 -5.94 14.20 37.53
CA GLY A 271 -6.31 13.89 38.91
C GLY A 271 -5.09 13.77 39.83
N ALA A 272 -5.14 14.44 40.99
CA ALA A 272 -4.11 14.44 42.04
C ALA A 272 -3.89 13.07 42.73
N GLY A 273 -4.69 12.05 42.40
CA GLY A 273 -4.53 10.65 42.84
C GLY A 273 -4.37 9.66 41.69
N ALA A 274 -4.03 10.13 40.49
CA ALA A 274 -3.83 9.26 39.33
C ALA A 274 -2.40 8.69 39.27
N ASP A 275 -2.00 7.98 40.33
CA ASP A 275 -0.83 7.11 40.28
C ASP A 275 -1.10 6.02 39.25
N PHE A 276 -0.33 6.04 38.18
CA PHE A 276 -0.33 5.05 37.11
C PHE A 276 0.63 3.92 37.49
N SER A 277 0.33 3.20 38.58
CA SER A 277 1.12 2.03 38.92
C SER A 277 1.06 0.98 37.79
N LYS A 278 2.06 0.11 37.75
CA LYS A 278 2.11 -1.00 36.79
C LYS A 278 0.85 -1.88 36.89
N GLU A 279 0.36 -2.09 38.11
CA GLU A 279 -0.85 -2.85 38.43
C GLU A 279 -2.10 -2.15 37.91
N ARG A 280 -2.20 -0.82 38.08
CA ARG A 280 -3.30 -0.05 37.52
C ARG A 280 -3.31 -0.08 35.99
N CYS A 281 -2.15 -0.01 35.34
CA CYS A 281 -2.05 -0.15 33.89
C CYS A 281 -2.56 -1.52 33.41
N LYS A 282 -2.22 -2.61 34.13
CA LYS A 282 -2.72 -3.96 33.83
C LYS A 282 -4.23 -4.07 34.02
N ASN A 283 -4.78 -3.50 35.10
CA ASN A 283 -6.23 -3.48 35.33
C ASN A 283 -6.95 -2.65 34.27
N LEU A 284 -6.42 -1.47 33.94
CA LEU A 284 -6.93 -0.62 32.86
C LEU A 284 -6.95 -1.36 31.51
N TYR A 285 -5.88 -2.09 31.18
CA TYR A 285 -5.83 -2.93 29.99
C TYR A 285 -6.91 -4.02 30.03
N ARG A 286 -7.05 -4.72 31.16
CA ARG A 286 -8.05 -5.78 31.32
C ARG A 286 -9.45 -5.20 31.16
N ASP A 287 -9.80 -4.17 31.91
CA ASP A 287 -11.12 -3.53 31.88
C ASP A 287 -11.45 -3.00 30.48
N PHE A 288 -10.48 -2.40 29.79
CA PHE A 288 -10.66 -1.94 28.41
C PHE A 288 -10.91 -3.11 27.44
N THR A 289 -10.15 -4.21 27.55
CA THR A 289 -10.23 -5.32 26.59
C THR A 289 -11.38 -6.28 26.87
N THR A 290 -11.68 -6.59 28.12
CA THR A 290 -12.73 -7.54 28.50
C THR A 290 -14.11 -6.90 28.54
N ASN A 291 -14.19 -5.62 28.94
CA ASN A 291 -15.48 -4.94 29.09
C ASN A 291 -15.71 -3.98 27.93
N PHE A 292 -14.88 -2.94 27.80
CA PHE A 292 -15.13 -1.87 26.83
C PHE A 292 -15.13 -2.37 25.38
N CYS A 293 -14.09 -3.10 24.94
CA CYS A 293 -13.98 -3.58 23.56
C CYS A 293 -15.08 -4.58 23.22
N VAL A 294 -15.39 -5.50 24.12
CA VAL A 294 -16.42 -6.53 23.90
C VAL A 294 -17.80 -5.89 23.76
N TYR A 295 -18.15 -4.95 24.65
CA TYR A 295 -19.44 -4.26 24.58
C TYR A 295 -19.55 -3.36 23.35
N VAL A 296 -18.48 -2.64 23.00
CA VAL A 296 -18.49 -1.82 21.77
C VAL A 296 -18.62 -2.71 20.53
N ASP A 297 -17.89 -3.83 20.46
CA ASP A 297 -17.96 -4.74 19.31
C ASP A 297 -19.36 -5.35 19.15
N SER A 298 -19.97 -5.84 20.23
CA SER A 298 -21.36 -6.36 20.22
C SER A 298 -22.35 -5.27 19.79
N ILE A 299 -22.26 -4.06 20.36
CA ILE A 299 -23.13 -2.94 19.97
C ILE A 299 -22.97 -2.59 18.49
N VAL A 300 -21.74 -2.57 17.97
CA VAL A 300 -21.48 -2.28 16.56
C VAL A 300 -22.12 -3.36 15.66
N ARG A 301 -21.88 -4.63 15.97
CA ARG A 301 -22.41 -5.77 15.20
C ARG A 301 -23.93 -5.79 15.20
N GLU A 302 -24.55 -5.78 16.38
CA GLU A 302 -26.01 -5.90 16.52
C GLU A 302 -26.74 -4.65 16.03
N ARG A 303 -26.35 -3.47 16.55
CA ARG A 303 -27.16 -2.26 16.35
C ARG A 303 -26.87 -1.52 15.07
N PHE A 304 -25.67 -1.67 14.50
CA PHE A 304 -25.24 -0.88 13.34
C PHE A 304 -25.04 -1.73 12.08
N LEU A 305 -24.57 -2.95 12.23
CA LEU A 305 -24.25 -3.82 11.08
C LEU A 305 -25.29 -4.92 10.84
N GLY A 306 -26.30 -5.03 11.71
CA GLY A 306 -27.43 -5.95 11.54
C GLY A 306 -27.03 -7.42 11.68
N CYS A 307 -25.98 -7.71 12.46
CA CYS A 307 -25.56 -9.07 12.75
C CYS A 307 -26.37 -9.66 13.90
N ASP A 308 -26.86 -10.88 13.72
CA ASP A 308 -27.39 -11.70 14.80
C ASP A 308 -26.24 -12.44 15.49
N LEU A 309 -25.97 -12.13 16.76
CA LEU A 309 -24.87 -12.76 17.49
C LEU A 309 -25.15 -14.22 17.86
N GLU A 310 -26.40 -14.67 17.86
CA GLU A 310 -26.75 -16.05 18.23
C GLU A 310 -26.51 -17.02 17.08
N GLN A 311 -26.75 -16.58 15.84
CA GLN A 311 -26.68 -17.43 14.65
C GLN A 311 -25.38 -17.24 13.87
N ASP A 312 -24.94 -15.98 13.71
CA ASP A 312 -24.03 -15.60 12.61
C ASP A 312 -23.06 -14.49 13.04
N ARG A 313 -22.37 -14.69 14.17
CA ARG A 313 -21.45 -13.68 14.75
C ARG A 313 -20.42 -13.13 13.76
N ASP A 314 -19.94 -13.97 12.84
CA ASP A 314 -18.87 -13.63 11.89
C ASP A 314 -19.40 -13.12 10.53
N TRP A 315 -20.71 -13.24 10.27
CA TRP A 315 -21.29 -12.90 8.98
C TRP A 315 -21.90 -11.50 9.04
N ILE A 316 -21.31 -10.60 8.25
CA ILE A 316 -21.74 -9.20 8.17
C ILE A 316 -22.23 -8.95 6.75
N PHE A 317 -23.45 -8.46 6.64
CA PHE A 317 -24.10 -8.19 5.35
C PHE A 317 -24.12 -6.69 5.10
N LEU A 318 -22.99 -6.16 4.64
CA LEU A 318 -22.82 -4.73 4.38
C LEU A 318 -23.59 -4.30 3.12
N HIS A 319 -23.71 -5.19 2.12
CA HIS A 319 -24.37 -4.85 0.85
C HIS A 319 -25.85 -5.21 0.77
N ASP A 320 -26.40 -5.97 1.71
CA ASP A 320 -27.80 -6.44 1.65
C ASP A 320 -28.79 -5.48 2.31
N GLY A 321 -28.33 -4.31 2.72
CA GLY A 321 -29.19 -3.29 3.35
C GLY A 321 -29.55 -3.57 4.80
N ARG A 322 -28.88 -4.53 5.47
CA ARG A 322 -29.06 -4.84 6.90
C ARG A 322 -28.38 -3.85 7.84
N MET A 323 -27.56 -2.92 7.33
CA MET A 323 -26.99 -1.84 8.13
C MET A 323 -28.10 -0.95 8.71
N ALA A 324 -27.86 -0.42 9.89
CA ALA A 324 -28.82 0.43 10.58
C ALA A 324 -29.26 1.63 9.73
N ALA A 325 -30.55 1.94 9.81
CA ALA A 325 -31.12 3.10 9.15
C ALA A 325 -30.37 4.38 9.56
N GLY A 326 -29.80 5.05 8.56
CA GLY A 326 -29.07 6.31 8.74
C GLY A 326 -27.59 6.17 9.10
N LEU A 327 -27.00 4.97 9.03
CA LEU A 327 -25.54 4.81 8.99
C LEU A 327 -25.01 5.14 7.59
N ASP A 328 -24.58 6.40 7.41
CA ASP A 328 -24.07 6.91 6.15
C ASP A 328 -23.05 8.04 6.34
N ASP A 329 -22.50 8.55 5.23
CA ASP A 329 -21.51 9.61 5.22
C ASP A 329 -21.97 10.95 5.83
N ALA A 330 -23.29 11.17 5.99
CA ALA A 330 -23.82 12.34 6.66
C ALA A 330 -23.82 12.19 8.20
N ARG A 331 -23.85 10.95 8.70
CA ARG A 331 -23.82 10.64 10.13
C ARG A 331 -22.88 9.47 10.42
N THR A 332 -21.62 9.78 10.64
CA THR A 332 -20.60 8.77 10.97
C THR A 332 -20.38 8.58 12.47
N SER A 333 -20.95 9.42 13.33
CA SER A 333 -20.66 9.40 14.77
C SER A 333 -21.91 9.22 15.63
N TYR A 334 -21.83 8.29 16.58
CA TYR A 334 -22.92 7.89 17.45
C TYR A 334 -22.47 7.85 18.90
N ARG A 335 -23.32 8.32 19.80
CA ARG A 335 -23.15 8.12 21.24
C ARG A 335 -23.90 6.86 21.63
N VAL A 336 -23.20 5.92 22.25
CA VAL A 336 -23.77 4.65 22.71
C VAL A 336 -23.58 4.53 24.21
N ALA A 337 -24.59 4.02 24.90
CA ALA A 337 -24.48 3.61 26.29
C ALA A 337 -24.00 2.17 26.34
N LEU A 338 -22.94 1.92 27.09
CA LEU A 338 -22.43 0.59 27.39
C LEU A 338 -23.25 -0.04 28.50
N PRO A 339 -23.27 -1.38 28.63
CA PRO A 339 -23.91 -2.08 29.76
C PRO A 339 -23.40 -1.62 31.13
N THR A 340 -22.18 -1.10 31.20
CA THR A 340 -21.60 -0.50 32.41
C THR A 340 -22.23 0.84 32.81
N GLY A 341 -23.15 1.40 32.01
CA GLY A 341 -23.72 2.74 32.19
C GLY A 341 -22.84 3.86 31.60
N GLU A 342 -21.59 3.57 31.26
CA GLU A 342 -20.69 4.52 30.59
C GLU A 342 -21.20 4.87 29.19
N LYS A 343 -21.00 6.12 28.78
CA LYS A 343 -21.32 6.57 27.41
C LYS A 343 -20.03 6.74 26.62
N THR A 344 -19.95 6.09 25.47
CA THR A 344 -18.83 6.27 24.53
C THR A 344 -19.29 6.76 23.18
N ARG A 345 -18.36 7.30 22.41
CA ARG A 345 -18.59 7.76 21.04
C ARG A 345 -17.98 6.76 20.07
N VAL A 346 -18.83 6.13 19.27
CA VAL A 346 -18.43 5.28 18.15
C VAL A 346 -18.40 6.13 16.89
N THR A 347 -17.32 6.08 16.15
CA THR A 347 -17.14 6.80 14.88
C THR A 347 -16.84 5.79 13.78
N PHE A 348 -17.71 5.72 12.80
CA PHE A 348 -17.58 4.85 11.66
C PHE A 348 -16.74 5.50 10.56
N MET A 349 -15.94 4.68 9.89
CA MET A 349 -15.17 5.04 8.70
C MET A 349 -15.48 4.02 7.62
N ALA A 350 -15.37 4.42 6.37
CA ALA A 350 -15.85 3.64 5.22
C ALA A 350 -17.33 3.26 5.38
N VAL A 351 -18.23 4.23 5.25
CA VAL A 351 -19.69 4.02 5.35
C VAL A 351 -20.36 4.24 4.01
N PRO A 352 -21.60 3.74 3.81
CA PRO A 352 -22.38 4.03 2.62
C PRO A 352 -22.59 5.53 2.40
N GLN A 353 -22.74 5.93 1.15
CA GLN A 353 -23.10 7.31 0.83
C GLN A 353 -24.60 7.53 1.02
N SER A 354 -24.94 8.60 1.75
CA SER A 354 -26.29 9.11 1.86
C SER A 354 -26.87 9.39 0.47
N GLN A 355 -28.20 9.29 0.33
CA GLN A 355 -28.87 9.64 -0.93
C GLN A 355 -28.52 11.06 -1.39
N ARG A 356 -28.41 12.00 -0.45
CA ARG A 356 -28.02 13.39 -0.71
C ARG A 356 -26.62 13.49 -1.30
N THR A 357 -25.63 12.79 -0.73
CA THR A 357 -24.27 12.76 -1.28
C THR A 357 -24.25 12.14 -2.67
N ARG A 358 -24.96 11.02 -2.88
CA ARG A 358 -25.03 10.36 -4.20
C ARG A 358 -25.60 11.28 -5.28
N VAL A 359 -26.72 11.95 -5.02
CA VAL A 359 -27.32 12.91 -5.97
C VAL A 359 -26.36 14.07 -6.24
N ARG A 360 -25.70 14.60 -5.21
CA ARG A 360 -24.71 15.68 -5.37
C ARG A 360 -23.53 15.25 -6.25
N LEU A 361 -22.95 14.07 -5.99
CA LEU A 361 -21.81 13.54 -6.76
C LEU A 361 -22.20 13.22 -8.20
N MET A 362 -23.41 12.68 -8.42
CA MET A 362 -23.96 12.46 -9.75
C MET A 362 -24.06 13.78 -10.53
N ARG A 363 -24.64 14.83 -9.93
CA ARG A 363 -24.74 16.16 -10.55
C ARG A 363 -23.36 16.75 -10.87
N ALA A 364 -22.41 16.64 -9.94
CA ALA A 364 -21.05 17.11 -10.17
C ALA A 364 -20.36 16.36 -11.32
N ARG A 365 -20.59 15.04 -11.45
CA ARG A 365 -20.08 14.23 -12.56
C ARG A 365 -20.67 14.67 -13.89
N LEU A 366 -21.99 14.80 -13.98
CA LEU A 366 -22.67 15.24 -15.21
C LEU A 366 -22.20 16.64 -15.63
N ALA A 367 -22.02 17.56 -14.68
CA ALA A 367 -21.50 18.90 -14.97
C ALA A 367 -20.07 18.84 -15.56
N ARG A 368 -19.19 17.97 -15.05
CA ARG A 368 -17.84 17.79 -15.60
C ARG A 368 -17.82 17.14 -16.96
N GLU A 369 -18.65 16.13 -17.16
CA GLU A 369 -18.77 15.49 -18.48
C GLU A 369 -19.27 16.48 -19.52
N ALA A 370 -20.24 17.34 -19.15
CA ALA A 370 -20.68 18.45 -20.00
C ALA A 370 -19.55 19.45 -20.29
N GLU A 371 -18.74 19.82 -19.29
CA GLU A 371 -17.59 20.71 -19.45
C GLU A 371 -16.50 20.10 -20.35
N LEU A 372 -16.20 18.82 -20.21
CA LEU A 372 -15.24 18.11 -21.05
C LEU A 372 -15.72 18.04 -22.50
N LYS A 373 -16.99 17.70 -22.71
CA LYS A 373 -17.62 17.67 -24.04
C LYS A 373 -17.61 19.06 -24.68
N ALA A 374 -17.94 20.11 -23.93
CA ALA A 374 -17.87 21.49 -24.41
C ALA A 374 -16.45 21.91 -24.83
N ARG A 375 -15.41 21.32 -24.22
CA ARG A 375 -14.00 21.52 -24.59
C ARG A 375 -13.50 20.57 -25.68
N GLY A 376 -14.36 19.72 -26.25
CA GLY A 376 -13.98 18.71 -27.24
C GLY A 376 -13.05 17.62 -26.67
N ARG A 377 -13.01 17.44 -25.35
CA ARG A 377 -12.20 16.40 -24.68
C ARG A 377 -13.07 15.17 -24.41
N PRO A 378 -12.52 13.95 -24.56
CA PRO A 378 -13.27 12.74 -24.27
C PRO A 378 -13.66 12.70 -22.79
N THR A 379 -14.85 12.17 -22.51
CA THR A 379 -15.26 11.85 -21.14
C THR A 379 -14.40 10.71 -20.57
N ALA A 380 -14.39 10.52 -19.25
CA ALA A 380 -13.64 9.43 -18.63
C ALA A 380 -14.06 8.04 -19.15
N ALA A 381 -15.37 7.86 -19.44
CA ALA A 381 -15.89 6.64 -20.04
C ALA A 381 -15.38 6.45 -21.48
N GLU A 382 -15.42 7.50 -22.30
CA GLU A 382 -14.87 7.48 -23.65
C GLU A 382 -13.35 7.20 -23.64
N GLU A 383 -12.61 7.78 -22.71
CA GLU A 383 -11.17 7.56 -22.57
C GLU A 383 -10.85 6.10 -22.18
N GLN A 384 -11.65 5.49 -21.30
CA GLN A 384 -11.52 4.06 -20.96
C GLN A 384 -11.78 3.16 -22.17
N VAL A 385 -12.85 3.44 -22.93
CA VAL A 385 -13.16 2.70 -24.17
C VAL A 385 -12.02 2.85 -25.18
N LEU A 386 -11.49 4.07 -25.37
CA LEU A 386 -10.34 4.30 -26.26
C LEU A 386 -9.08 3.56 -25.79
N LYS A 387 -8.81 3.50 -24.48
CA LYS A 387 -7.71 2.72 -23.90
C LYS A 387 -7.90 1.23 -24.13
N GLU A 388 -9.11 0.70 -23.95
CA GLU A 388 -9.40 -0.71 -24.18
C GLU A 388 -9.27 -1.08 -25.65
N ILE A 389 -9.77 -0.25 -26.56
CA ILE A 389 -9.58 -0.42 -28.00
C ILE A 389 -8.08 -0.43 -28.35
N LYS A 390 -7.28 0.50 -27.79
CA LYS A 390 -5.82 0.51 -27.98
C LYS A 390 -5.16 -0.75 -27.44
N LYS A 391 -5.53 -1.22 -26.25
CA LYS A 391 -5.03 -2.48 -25.67
C LYS A 391 -5.37 -3.68 -26.54
N ARG A 392 -6.62 -3.80 -27.01
CA ARG A 392 -7.06 -4.88 -27.91
C ARG A 392 -6.31 -4.86 -29.23
N ARG A 393 -6.10 -3.67 -29.83
CA ARG A 393 -5.29 -3.52 -31.05
C ARG A 393 -3.84 -3.93 -30.83
N ALA A 394 -3.23 -3.53 -29.71
CA ALA A 394 -1.86 -3.93 -29.37
C ALA A 394 -1.75 -5.45 -29.15
N ALA A 395 -2.71 -6.06 -28.45
CA ALA A 395 -2.77 -7.49 -28.23
C ALA A 395 -2.95 -8.28 -29.55
N ASN A 396 -3.85 -7.84 -30.42
CA ASN A 396 -4.02 -8.45 -31.74
C ASN A 396 -2.75 -8.32 -32.59
N LYS A 397 -2.12 -7.15 -32.61
CA LYS A 397 -0.85 -6.95 -33.32
C LYS A 397 0.28 -7.83 -32.78
N SER A 398 0.33 -8.03 -31.46
CA SER A 398 1.29 -8.96 -30.83
C SER A 398 1.01 -10.39 -31.27
N ARG A 399 -0.26 -10.82 -31.26
CA ARG A 399 -0.65 -12.16 -31.69
C ARG A 399 -0.33 -12.42 -33.16
N GLU A 400 -0.63 -11.46 -34.04
CA GLU A 400 -0.27 -11.53 -35.47
C GLU A 400 1.26 -11.63 -35.65
N ALA A 401 2.05 -10.89 -34.87
CA ALA A 401 3.51 -10.98 -34.91
C ALA A 401 4.03 -12.33 -34.40
N ASP A 402 3.42 -12.90 -33.37
CA ASP A 402 3.76 -14.23 -32.84
C ASP A 402 3.40 -15.34 -33.83
N GLU A 403 2.26 -15.22 -34.51
CA GLU A 403 1.84 -16.12 -35.60
C GLU A 403 2.82 -16.06 -36.77
N GLU A 404 3.19 -14.86 -37.23
CA GLU A 404 4.18 -14.67 -38.29
C GLU A 404 5.56 -15.22 -37.89
N ALA A 405 5.98 -15.04 -36.63
CA ALA A 405 7.22 -15.60 -36.12
C ALA A 405 7.20 -17.14 -36.12
N CYS A 406 6.07 -17.75 -35.72
CA CYS A 406 5.89 -19.20 -35.74
C CYS A 406 5.91 -19.75 -37.18
N GLU A 407 5.28 -19.07 -38.14
CA GLU A 407 5.33 -19.45 -39.56
C GLU A 407 6.74 -19.35 -40.14
N ARG A 408 7.48 -18.28 -39.82
CA ARG A 408 8.88 -18.14 -40.21
C ARG A 408 9.74 -19.25 -39.63
N GLU A 409 9.53 -19.62 -38.37
CA GLU A 409 10.26 -20.71 -37.72
C GLU A 409 9.95 -22.06 -38.36
N LYS A 410 8.67 -22.37 -38.66
CA LYS A 410 8.27 -23.57 -39.41
C LYS A 410 8.91 -23.63 -40.79
N THR A 411 9.01 -22.50 -41.48
CA THR A 411 9.63 -22.42 -42.80
C THR A 411 11.14 -22.67 -42.71
N LEU A 412 11.80 -22.10 -41.71
CA LEU A 412 13.22 -22.31 -41.45
C LEU A 412 13.52 -23.75 -41.01
N SER A 413 12.68 -24.36 -40.18
CA SER A 413 12.85 -25.75 -39.75
C SER A 413 12.63 -26.73 -40.90
N ALA A 414 11.61 -26.52 -41.74
CA ALA A 414 11.41 -27.29 -42.95
C ALA A 414 12.59 -27.17 -43.93
N ARG A 415 13.17 -25.97 -44.07
CA ARG A 415 14.38 -25.77 -44.89
C ARG A 415 15.58 -26.52 -44.32
N ARG A 416 15.80 -26.47 -42.99
CA ARG A 416 16.86 -27.22 -42.31
C ARG A 416 16.68 -28.73 -42.50
N ALA A 417 15.47 -29.24 -42.34
CA ALA A 417 15.17 -30.67 -42.54
C ALA A 417 15.49 -31.13 -43.97
N ARG A 418 15.11 -30.35 -45.00
CA ARG A 418 15.47 -30.65 -46.40
C ARG A 418 16.98 -30.60 -46.67
N GLU A 419 17.70 -29.74 -45.96
CA GLU A 419 19.14 -29.62 -46.09
C GLU A 419 19.87 -30.79 -45.40
N GLU A 420 19.34 -31.25 -44.26
CA GLU A 420 19.80 -32.42 -43.54
C GLU A 420 19.54 -33.71 -44.32
N GLU A 421 18.34 -33.87 -44.89
CA GLU A 421 18.00 -35.01 -45.77
C GLU A 421 18.95 -35.10 -46.97
N ARG A 422 19.25 -33.97 -47.62
CA ARG A 422 20.23 -33.91 -48.72
C ARG A 422 21.63 -34.31 -48.27
N ARG A 423 22.07 -33.85 -47.09
CA ARG A 423 23.37 -34.25 -46.52
C ARG A 423 23.41 -35.74 -46.19
N GLU A 424 22.30 -36.31 -45.73
CA GLU A 424 22.20 -37.73 -45.45
C GLU A 424 22.20 -38.56 -46.73
N GLU A 425 21.51 -38.11 -47.79
CA GLU A 425 21.59 -38.70 -49.13
C GLU A 425 23.01 -38.64 -49.69
N GLU A 426 23.69 -37.50 -49.61
CA GLU A 426 25.11 -37.38 -50.00
C GLU A 426 26.00 -38.33 -49.19
N ARG A 427 25.73 -38.51 -47.88
CA ARG A 427 26.46 -39.47 -47.04
C ARG A 427 26.22 -40.90 -47.52
N ARG A 428 24.97 -41.28 -47.80
CA ARG A 428 24.60 -42.60 -48.33
C ARG A 428 25.23 -42.84 -49.70
N GLU A 429 25.29 -41.83 -50.57
CA GLU A 429 25.93 -41.93 -51.88
C GLU A 429 27.46 -42.10 -51.76
N ARG A 430 28.10 -41.36 -50.85
CA ARG A 430 29.54 -41.53 -50.54
C ARG A 430 29.83 -42.91 -49.96
N GLU A 431 28.96 -43.45 -49.11
CA GLU A 431 29.06 -44.80 -48.57
C GLU A 431 28.89 -45.86 -49.66
N ARG A 432 27.93 -45.70 -50.58
CA ARG A 432 27.77 -46.57 -51.75
C ARG A 432 29.00 -46.53 -52.66
N LYS A 433 29.51 -45.34 -52.98
CA LYS A 433 30.75 -45.15 -53.75
C LYS A 433 31.95 -45.80 -53.06
N LYS A 434 32.09 -45.68 -51.73
CA LYS A 434 33.13 -46.38 -50.97
C LYS A 434 32.96 -47.90 -50.99
N ALA A 435 31.73 -48.40 -50.90
CA ALA A 435 31.46 -49.84 -50.99
C ALA A 435 31.74 -50.40 -52.39
N GLU A 436 31.43 -49.65 -53.45
CA GLU A 436 31.81 -50.00 -54.82
C GLU A 436 33.32 -49.96 -55.01
N LEU A 437 34.00 -48.93 -54.51
CA LEU A 437 35.46 -48.83 -54.56
C LEU A 437 36.11 -49.98 -53.77
N GLY A 438 35.57 -50.33 -52.61
CA GLY A 438 36.00 -51.48 -51.81
C GLY A 438 35.84 -52.81 -52.54
N ARG A 439 34.71 -53.01 -53.23
CA ARG A 439 34.47 -54.18 -54.09
C ARG A 439 35.43 -54.22 -55.26
N ALA A 440 35.72 -53.09 -55.91
CA ALA A 440 36.68 -52.99 -57.00
C ALA A 440 38.13 -53.27 -56.53
N VAL A 441 38.50 -52.81 -55.33
CA VAL A 441 39.81 -53.06 -54.73
C VAL A 441 39.98 -54.55 -54.36
N GLU A 442 38.95 -55.19 -53.81
CA GLU A 442 38.99 -56.63 -53.53
C GLU A 442 39.00 -57.47 -54.82
N ALA A 443 38.23 -57.09 -55.84
CA ALA A 443 38.31 -57.72 -57.17
C ALA A 443 39.72 -57.57 -57.79
N ALA A 444 40.35 -56.39 -57.68
CA ALA A 444 41.73 -56.18 -58.13
C ALA A 444 42.76 -56.95 -57.30
N LYS A 445 42.53 -57.17 -56.00
CA LYS A 445 43.35 -58.08 -55.17
C LYS A 445 43.17 -59.54 -55.59
N GLU A 446 41.97 -59.96 -55.94
CA GLU A 446 41.68 -61.30 -56.48
C GLU A 446 42.34 -61.50 -57.85
N GLU A 447 42.31 -60.50 -58.73
CA GLU A 447 43.08 -60.50 -59.98
C GLU A 447 44.60 -60.58 -59.72
N ARG A 448 45.12 -59.87 -58.71
CA ARG A 448 46.54 -60.02 -58.31
C ARG A 448 46.84 -61.40 -57.72
N ARG A 449 45.90 -62.05 -57.03
CA ARG A 449 46.05 -63.42 -56.52
C ARG A 449 46.00 -64.46 -57.65
N THR A 450 45.16 -64.27 -58.66
CA THR A 450 45.08 -65.14 -59.85
C THR A 450 46.23 -64.90 -60.82
N GLY A 451 46.73 -63.66 -60.94
CA GLY A 451 47.96 -63.31 -61.64
C GLY A 451 49.21 -63.92 -60.99
N ARG A 452 49.30 -63.94 -59.65
CA ARG A 452 50.39 -64.63 -58.93
C ARG A 452 50.34 -66.15 -59.05
N LYS A 453 49.19 -66.75 -59.37
CA LYS A 453 49.07 -68.18 -59.72
C LYS A 453 49.47 -68.51 -61.17
N ARG A 454 49.46 -67.53 -62.09
CA ARG A 454 49.93 -67.70 -63.49
C ARG A 454 51.45 -67.54 -63.66
N VAL A 455 52.16 -66.99 -62.68
CA VAL A 455 53.64 -66.85 -62.70
C VAL A 455 54.37 -68.08 -62.10
N VAL A 456 53.69 -68.91 -61.30
CA VAL A 456 54.29 -70.17 -60.75
C VAL A 456 54.18 -71.35 -61.75
N LYS A 457 53.35 -71.25 -62.79
CA LYS A 457 53.16 -72.33 -63.81
C LYS A 457 53.95 -72.12 -65.11
N ARG A 458 54.79 -71.08 -65.22
CA ARG A 458 55.63 -70.77 -66.39
C ARG A 458 57.14 -70.88 -66.13
N ARG A 459 57.53 -71.49 -65.00
CA ARG A 459 58.93 -71.81 -64.63
C ARG A 459 59.24 -73.31 -64.58
N SER A 460 58.35 -74.16 -65.11
CA SER A 460 58.48 -75.63 -65.08
C SER A 460 58.30 -76.29 -66.45
N VAL A 461 58.61 -75.58 -67.56
CA VAL A 461 58.54 -76.13 -68.94
C VAL A 461 59.78 -75.76 -69.81
N GLU A 462 60.81 -75.09 -69.26
CA GLU A 462 62.08 -74.82 -69.97
C GLU A 462 63.29 -75.20 -69.10
N ARG A 463 63.39 -76.49 -68.80
CA ARG A 463 64.64 -77.24 -68.60
C ARG A 463 64.44 -78.52 -69.40
N GLU A 464 64.73 -78.46 -70.70
CA GLU A 464 66.00 -78.98 -71.22
C GLU A 464 66.16 -80.46 -70.90
N MET A 465 65.46 -81.28 -71.69
CA MET A 465 66.11 -82.48 -72.23
C MET A 465 67.11 -82.00 -73.28
N GLY A 466 68.38 -81.92 -72.90
CA GLY A 466 69.48 -82.08 -73.83
C GLY A 466 70.00 -83.50 -73.64
N GLU A 467 69.88 -84.32 -74.68
CA GLU A 467 70.79 -85.41 -75.05
C GLU A 467 70.13 -86.33 -76.08
N VAL A 468 70.59 -86.28 -77.33
CA VAL A 468 70.79 -87.48 -78.15
C VAL A 468 72.07 -87.26 -78.98
N PRO A 469 73.04 -88.18 -78.93
CA PRO A 469 74.21 -88.16 -79.79
C PRO A 469 74.01 -88.99 -81.08
N ILE A 470 74.84 -88.62 -82.07
CA ILE A 470 75.10 -89.22 -83.40
C ILE A 470 74.14 -88.78 -84.50
#